data_AF-A0A922EB52-F1
#
_entry.id   AF-A0A922EB52-F1
#
_cell.length_a   1.000
_cell.length_b   1.000
_cell.length_c   1.000
_cell.angle_alpha   90.00
_cell.angle_beta   90.00
_cell.angle_gamma   90.00
#
_symmetry.space_group_name_H-M   'P 1'
#
loop_
_entity.id
_entity.type
_entity.pdbx_description
1 polymer ?
#
loop_
_entity_poly.entity_id
_entity_poly.type
_entity_poly.pdbx_seq_one_letter_code
_entity_poly.pdbx_strand_id
1 'polypeptide(L)'
;MANDDVKKFNANASGGGKKKEVKKETGLGITNCKDENFGEWYSEVVVNGELIEYYDISGCFILIPWAMSIWETMQKLFDAEIKKMNIQNCYFPLFVSPGVLQKEKDHVEGFAPEIGVMVMVHGDDKGLVLPPKVATVQVIIIPVPYKDADTRGIFDACASTVDILSGAGIRAKADFRDNYSPGWKYSHWEMKGAPLRIEIGPKDLANS
;
A
#
# COMPACT_ATOMS: atom_id res chain seq x y z
N MET A 1 9.30 -35.63 66.19
CA MET A 1 10.64 -36.01 65.65
C MET A 1 10.46 -36.15 64.14
N ALA A 2 11.09 -35.39 63.26
CA ALA A 2 12.24 -34.50 63.39
C ALA A 2 12.25 -33.47 62.23
N ASN A 3 12.74 -32.27 62.59
CA ASN A 3 13.67 -31.38 61.90
C ASN A 3 13.35 -30.70 60.56
N ASP A 4 13.43 -29.37 60.66
CA ASP A 4 13.80 -28.35 59.69
C ASP A 4 15.00 -28.73 58.82
N ASP A 5 15.03 -28.22 57.58
CA ASP A 5 16.23 -27.53 57.08
C ASP A 5 15.92 -26.62 55.89
N VAL A 6 16.21 -25.34 56.11
CA VAL A 6 16.18 -24.22 55.19
C VAL A 6 17.32 -24.34 54.18
N LYS A 7 17.03 -24.20 52.87
CA LYS A 7 18.03 -23.78 51.89
C LYS A 7 17.57 -22.54 51.13
N LYS A 8 18.27 -21.45 51.46
CA LYS A 8 18.28 -20.12 50.83
C LYS A 8 18.54 -20.22 49.33
N PHE A 9 17.72 -19.57 48.51
CA PHE A 9 18.09 -19.22 47.15
C PHE A 9 18.65 -17.81 47.11
N ASN A 10 19.83 -17.71 46.51
CA ASN A 10 20.74 -16.57 46.52
C ASN A 10 20.38 -15.58 45.41
N ALA A 11 20.53 -14.29 45.71
CA ALA A 11 20.35 -13.19 44.77
C ALA A 11 21.58 -13.00 43.86
N ASN A 12 21.33 -12.31 42.74
CA ASN A 12 22.26 -11.67 41.80
C ASN A 12 22.86 -12.51 40.64
N ALA A 13 22.28 -12.30 39.46
CA ALA A 13 23.02 -12.24 38.21
C ALA A 13 22.60 -10.97 37.44
N SER A 14 23.38 -9.91 37.61
CA SER A 14 23.33 -8.69 36.82
C SER A 14 23.89 -8.96 35.41
N GLY A 15 22.99 -9.16 34.44
CA GLY A 15 23.34 -9.24 33.03
C GLY A 15 22.89 -7.96 32.32
N GLY A 16 23.84 -7.06 32.01
CA GLY A 16 23.62 -5.90 31.16
C GLY A 16 23.30 -6.33 29.72
N GLY A 17 22.03 -6.57 29.43
CA GLY A 17 21.53 -6.76 28.08
C GLY A 17 21.38 -5.42 27.38
N LYS A 18 22.12 -5.19 26.29
CA LYS A 18 21.81 -4.13 25.32
C LYS A 18 20.32 -4.25 24.97
N LYS A 19 19.53 -3.22 25.27
CA LYS A 19 18.17 -3.09 24.75
C LYS A 19 18.28 -3.10 23.22
N LYS A 20 17.99 -4.24 22.59
CA LYS A 20 17.58 -4.24 21.19
C LYS A 20 16.34 -3.36 21.14
N GLU A 21 16.40 -2.27 20.40
CA GLU A 21 15.20 -1.56 20.00
C GLU A 21 14.31 -2.58 19.29
N VAL A 22 13.26 -3.02 19.97
CA VAL A 22 12.16 -3.72 19.35
C VAL A 22 11.51 -2.66 18.47
N LYS A 23 11.79 -2.68 17.16
CA LYS A 23 10.93 -2.02 16.18
C LYS A 23 9.53 -2.55 16.50
N LYS A 24 8.63 -1.67 16.95
CA LYS A 24 7.22 -2.00 17.03
C LYS A 24 6.79 -2.32 15.60
N GLU A 25 6.81 -3.60 15.23
CA GLU A 25 6.22 -4.08 14.00
C GLU A 25 4.75 -3.69 14.07
N THR A 26 4.40 -2.63 13.36
CA THR A 26 3.03 -2.36 13.00
C THR A 26 2.60 -3.59 12.21
N GLY A 27 1.63 -4.37 12.69
CA GLY A 27 1.18 -5.64 12.08
C GLY A 27 0.56 -5.52 10.68
N LEU A 28 0.97 -4.51 9.93
CA LEU A 28 0.68 -4.17 8.54
C LEU A 28 1.78 -4.64 7.57
N GLY A 29 2.94 -5.10 8.06
CA GLY A 29 4.08 -5.48 7.22
C GLY A 29 3.85 -6.78 6.45
N ILE A 30 4.61 -6.96 5.37
CA ILE A 30 4.70 -8.23 4.64
C ILE A 30 5.58 -9.19 5.42
N THR A 31 5.18 -10.46 5.49
CA THR A 31 5.95 -11.48 6.22
C THR A 31 6.81 -12.34 5.30
N ASN A 32 6.41 -12.48 4.03
CA ASN A 32 7.13 -13.26 3.03
C ASN A 32 8.01 -12.36 2.14
N CYS A 33 9.26 -12.76 1.90
CA CYS A 33 10.13 -12.05 0.97
C CYS A 33 9.81 -12.45 -0.48
N LYS A 34 9.80 -11.46 -1.39
CA LYS A 34 9.51 -11.63 -2.82
C LYS A 34 10.39 -12.68 -3.49
N ASP A 35 11.68 -12.70 -3.15
CA ASP A 35 12.66 -13.59 -3.77
C ASP A 35 12.67 -15.01 -3.17
N GLU A 36 12.08 -15.19 -1.97
CA GLU A 36 12.06 -16.47 -1.26
C GLU A 36 10.73 -17.21 -1.45
N ASN A 37 9.60 -16.52 -1.30
CA ASN A 37 8.27 -17.10 -1.40
C ASN A 37 7.32 -16.18 -2.17
N PHE A 38 7.54 -16.10 -3.48
CA PHE A 38 6.80 -15.21 -4.37
C PHE A 38 5.28 -15.38 -4.31
N GLY A 39 4.78 -16.62 -4.18
CA GLY A 39 3.34 -16.89 -4.17
C GLY A 39 2.63 -16.29 -2.95
N GLU A 40 3.19 -16.49 -1.77
CA GLU A 40 2.66 -15.91 -0.52
C GLU A 40 2.94 -14.41 -0.46
N TRP A 41 4.13 -13.96 -0.87
CA TRP A 41 4.44 -12.53 -0.97
C TRP A 41 3.42 -11.80 -1.85
N TYR A 42 3.13 -12.34 -3.05
CA TYR A 42 2.19 -11.71 -3.97
C TYR A 42 0.80 -11.63 -3.36
N SER A 43 0.36 -12.72 -2.72
CA SER A 43 -0.93 -12.78 -2.02
C SER A 43 -1.02 -11.76 -0.89
N GLU A 44 0.02 -11.63 -0.07
CA GLU A 44 0.10 -10.61 0.99
C GLU A 44 0.04 -9.20 0.42
N VAL A 45 0.79 -8.90 -0.64
CA VAL A 45 0.83 -7.57 -1.26
C VAL A 45 -0.54 -7.16 -1.81
N VAL A 46 -1.21 -8.04 -2.56
CA VAL A 46 -2.49 -7.68 -3.20
C VAL A 46 -3.65 -7.58 -2.21
N VAL A 47 -3.59 -8.30 -1.09
CA VAL A 47 -4.59 -8.24 -0.02
C VAL A 47 -4.31 -7.07 0.93
N ASN A 48 -3.10 -6.99 1.51
CA ASN A 48 -2.73 -5.96 2.47
C ASN A 48 -2.61 -4.57 1.80
N GLY A 49 -2.24 -4.54 0.52
CA GLY A 49 -2.28 -3.35 -0.33
C GLY A 49 -3.69 -2.91 -0.73
N GLU A 50 -4.73 -3.61 -0.27
CA GLU A 50 -6.13 -3.30 -0.54
C GLU A 50 -6.42 -3.29 -2.06
N LEU A 51 -5.88 -4.23 -2.83
CA LEU A 51 -6.22 -4.36 -4.25
C LEU A 51 -7.34 -5.36 -4.49
N ILE A 52 -7.33 -6.48 -3.76
CA ILE A 52 -8.31 -7.55 -3.96
C ILE A 52 -8.88 -8.07 -2.63
N GLU A 53 -10.07 -8.63 -2.73
CA GLU A 53 -10.59 -9.60 -1.76
C GLU A 53 -10.86 -10.93 -2.48
N TYR A 54 -10.63 -12.05 -1.79
CA TYR A 54 -10.95 -13.37 -2.31
C TYR A 54 -12.46 -13.58 -2.35
N TYR A 55 -12.93 -14.21 -3.43
CA TYR A 55 -14.32 -14.62 -3.57
C TYR A 55 -14.45 -16.14 -3.42
N ASP A 56 -15.65 -16.61 -3.07
CA ASP A 56 -15.91 -18.05 -2.83
C ASP A 56 -15.80 -18.90 -4.10
N ILE A 57 -15.88 -18.27 -5.29
CA ILE A 57 -15.69 -18.94 -6.58
C ILE A 57 -14.21 -18.90 -6.94
N SER A 58 -13.61 -20.08 -7.08
CA SER A 58 -12.22 -20.22 -7.51
C SER A 58 -11.94 -19.46 -8.81
N GLY A 59 -10.85 -18.69 -8.81
CA GLY A 59 -10.45 -17.84 -9.95
C GLY A 59 -11.19 -16.50 -10.03
N CYS A 60 -12.10 -16.19 -9.11
CA CYS A 60 -12.75 -14.89 -9.01
C CYS A 60 -12.19 -14.08 -7.83
N PHE A 61 -11.99 -12.78 -8.08
CA PHE A 61 -11.51 -11.84 -7.08
C PHE A 61 -12.38 -10.59 -7.14
N ILE A 62 -12.66 -10.01 -5.98
CA ILE A 62 -13.30 -8.70 -5.88
C ILE A 62 -12.21 -7.65 -6.02
N LEU A 63 -12.29 -6.82 -7.06
CA LEU A 63 -11.44 -5.64 -7.18
C LEU A 63 -12.02 -4.54 -6.30
N ILE A 64 -11.31 -4.20 -5.22
CA ILE A 64 -11.79 -3.20 -4.27
C ILE A 64 -11.46 -1.78 -4.76
N PRO A 65 -12.01 -0.70 -4.14
CA PRO A 65 -11.96 0.65 -4.72
C PRO A 65 -10.55 1.16 -5.06
N TRP A 66 -9.52 0.75 -4.31
CA TRP A 66 -8.14 1.14 -4.61
C TRP A 66 -7.64 0.56 -5.95
N ALA A 67 -7.86 -0.74 -6.20
CA ALA A 67 -7.54 -1.38 -7.48
C ALA A 67 -8.40 -0.83 -8.63
N MET A 68 -9.69 -0.63 -8.39
CA MET A 68 -10.59 -0.06 -9.41
C MET A 68 -10.17 1.34 -9.84
N SER A 69 -9.70 2.17 -8.90
CA SER A 69 -9.17 3.51 -9.22
C SER A 69 -7.92 3.44 -10.13
N ILE A 70 -7.03 2.46 -9.90
CA ILE A 70 -5.87 2.22 -10.76
C ILE A 70 -6.34 1.81 -12.16
N TRP A 71 -7.27 0.85 -12.26
CA TRP A 71 -7.86 0.40 -13.52
C TRP A 71 -8.50 1.56 -14.30
N GLU A 72 -9.34 2.37 -13.64
CA GLU A 72 -9.98 3.53 -14.27
C GLU A 72 -8.96 4.53 -14.81
N THR A 73 -7.86 4.75 -14.08
CA THR A 73 -6.79 5.63 -14.52
C THR A 73 -6.10 5.08 -15.76
N MET A 74 -5.77 3.79 -15.77
CA MET A 74 -5.20 3.11 -16.94
C MET A 74 -6.13 3.19 -18.15
N GLN A 75 -7.41 2.89 -17.95
CA GLN A 75 -8.43 2.97 -18.99
C GLN A 75 -8.53 4.38 -19.56
N LYS A 76 -8.64 5.42 -18.71
CA LYS A 76 -8.72 6.82 -19.15
C LYS A 76 -7.49 7.25 -19.96
N LEU A 77 -6.30 6.84 -19.52
CA LEU A 77 -5.06 7.16 -20.22
C LEU A 77 -5.00 6.48 -21.60
N PHE A 78 -5.27 5.17 -21.64
CA PHE A 78 -5.18 4.41 -22.88
C PHE A 78 -6.28 4.80 -23.90
N ASP A 79 -7.50 5.00 -23.42
CA ASP A 79 -8.65 5.44 -24.21
C ASP A 79 -8.38 6.80 -24.89
N ALA A 80 -7.73 7.73 -24.18
CA ALA A 80 -7.33 9.00 -24.77
C ALA A 80 -6.31 8.86 -25.90
N GLU A 81 -5.38 7.89 -25.81
CA GLU A 81 -4.37 7.66 -26.85
C GLU A 81 -4.96 7.00 -28.10
N ILE A 82 -5.80 5.96 -27.95
CA ILE A 82 -6.41 5.28 -29.10
C ILE A 82 -7.37 6.21 -29.87
N LYS A 83 -8.05 7.13 -29.17
CA LYS A 83 -8.93 8.12 -29.80
C LYS A 83 -8.17 9.10 -30.70
N LYS A 84 -6.92 9.44 -30.37
CA LYS A 84 -6.06 10.26 -31.26
C LYS A 84 -5.74 9.53 -32.58
N MET A 85 -5.86 8.20 -32.59
CA MET A 85 -5.65 7.35 -33.76
C MET A 85 -6.96 7.09 -34.53
N ASN A 86 -8.04 7.83 -34.24
CA ASN A 86 -9.39 7.62 -34.80
C ASN A 86 -9.99 6.22 -34.50
N ILE A 87 -9.54 5.55 -33.44
CA ILE A 87 -10.15 4.31 -32.98
C ILE A 87 -11.41 4.64 -32.16
N GLN A 88 -12.49 3.90 -32.42
CA GLN A 88 -13.77 4.06 -31.74
C GLN A 88 -14.08 2.86 -30.86
N ASN A 89 -14.56 3.13 -29.64
CA ASN A 89 -15.03 2.09 -28.74
C ASN A 89 -16.33 1.49 -29.27
N CYS A 90 -16.44 0.17 -29.17
CA CYS A 90 -17.66 -0.58 -29.44
C CYS A 90 -17.79 -1.71 -28.40
N TYR A 91 -19.00 -2.25 -28.25
CA TYR A 91 -19.28 -3.32 -27.29
C TYR A 91 -19.91 -4.50 -28.02
N PHE A 92 -19.29 -5.68 -27.87
CA PHE A 92 -19.80 -6.93 -28.41
C PHE A 92 -20.51 -7.74 -27.30
N PRO A 93 -21.45 -8.62 -27.65
CA PRO A 93 -22.11 -9.47 -26.67
C PRO A 93 -21.11 -10.36 -25.91
N LEU A 94 -21.26 -10.43 -24.59
CA LEU A 94 -20.44 -11.30 -23.72
C LEU A 94 -20.69 -12.80 -24.02
N PHE A 95 -21.90 -13.14 -24.42
CA PHE A 95 -22.26 -14.52 -24.73
C PHE A 95 -21.91 -14.86 -26.17
N VAL A 96 -21.08 -15.90 -26.32
CA VAL A 96 -20.70 -16.48 -27.62
C VAL A 96 -21.20 -17.92 -27.70
N SER A 97 -21.59 -18.36 -28.89
CA SER A 97 -22.01 -19.75 -29.09
C SER A 97 -20.84 -20.72 -28.86
N PRO A 98 -21.08 -21.93 -28.30
CA PRO A 98 -20.01 -22.90 -28.04
C PRO A 98 -19.19 -23.27 -29.27
N GLY A 99 -19.83 -23.32 -30.45
CA GLY A 99 -19.15 -23.66 -31.71
C GLY A 99 -18.18 -22.59 -32.20
N VAL A 100 -18.39 -21.31 -31.84
CA VAL A 100 -17.43 -20.23 -32.11
C VAL A 100 -16.31 -20.26 -31.08
N LEU A 101 -16.63 -20.49 -29.80
CA LEU A 101 -15.62 -20.60 -28.74
C LEU A 101 -14.64 -21.76 -28.98
N GLN A 102 -15.12 -22.89 -29.50
CA GLN A 102 -14.26 -24.04 -29.84
C GLN A 102 -13.25 -23.75 -30.94
N LYS A 103 -13.56 -22.83 -31.86
CA LYS A 103 -12.64 -22.44 -32.95
C LYS A 103 -11.53 -21.51 -32.48
N GLU A 104 -11.77 -20.77 -31.39
CA GLU A 104 -10.82 -19.79 -30.84
C GLU A 104 -9.97 -20.35 -29.70
N LYS A 105 -10.14 -21.64 -29.31
CA LYS A 105 -9.44 -22.25 -28.16
C LYS A 105 -7.92 -22.09 -28.21
N ASP A 106 -7.34 -22.14 -29.40
CA ASP A 106 -5.89 -22.06 -29.61
C ASP A 106 -5.35 -20.62 -29.51
N HIS A 107 -6.22 -19.61 -29.33
CA HIS A 107 -5.86 -18.19 -29.24
C HIS A 107 -6.01 -17.57 -27.83
N VAL A 108 -6.47 -18.35 -26.82
CA VAL A 108 -6.86 -17.80 -25.50
C VAL A 108 -5.71 -17.80 -24.47
N GLU A 109 -4.52 -18.27 -24.81
CA GLU A 109 -3.40 -18.31 -23.86
C GLU A 109 -2.75 -16.94 -23.66
N GLY A 110 -2.59 -16.52 -22.40
CA GLY A 110 -1.71 -15.40 -22.02
C GLY A 110 -2.35 -14.17 -21.38
N PHE A 111 -3.63 -14.20 -21.00
CA PHE A 111 -4.26 -13.08 -20.29
C PHE A 111 -3.87 -13.06 -18.80
N ALA A 112 -2.74 -12.44 -18.48
CA ALA A 112 -2.45 -11.99 -17.12
C ALA A 112 -3.15 -10.64 -16.88
N PRO A 113 -3.87 -10.43 -15.76
CA PRO A 113 -4.45 -9.13 -15.43
C PRO A 113 -3.36 -8.05 -15.37
N GLU A 114 -3.58 -6.91 -16.02
CA GLU A 114 -2.56 -5.87 -16.21
C GLU A 114 -2.05 -5.30 -14.88
N ILE A 115 -2.96 -5.15 -13.90
CA ILE A 115 -2.61 -4.73 -12.54
C ILE A 115 -1.70 -5.77 -11.87
N GLY A 116 -1.95 -7.07 -12.11
CA GLY A 116 -1.12 -8.14 -11.57
C GLY A 116 0.32 -8.03 -12.05
N VAL A 117 0.53 -7.82 -13.36
CA VAL A 117 1.87 -7.63 -13.94
C VAL A 117 2.58 -6.43 -13.31
N MET A 118 1.89 -5.30 -13.12
CA MET A 118 2.47 -4.12 -12.45
C MET A 118 2.96 -4.44 -11.03
N VAL A 119 2.15 -5.16 -10.23
CA VAL A 119 2.53 -5.57 -8.88
C VAL A 119 3.76 -6.48 -8.91
N MET A 120 3.78 -7.47 -9.81
CA MET A 120 4.91 -8.41 -9.93
C MET A 120 6.21 -7.70 -10.30
N VAL A 121 6.16 -6.73 -11.21
CA VAL A 121 7.36 -6.02 -11.69
C VAL A 121 7.88 -5.04 -10.65
N HIS A 122 7.02 -4.24 -10.02
CA HIS A 122 7.46 -3.10 -9.21
C HIS A 122 7.41 -3.34 -7.70
N GLY A 123 6.51 -4.19 -7.20
CA GLY A 123 6.34 -4.42 -5.76
C GLY A 123 7.60 -4.93 -5.07
N ASP A 124 7.74 -4.63 -3.79
CA ASP A 124 8.87 -5.03 -2.95
C ASP A 124 8.39 -5.60 -1.59
N ASP A 125 9.33 -5.86 -0.68
CA ASP A 125 9.03 -6.43 0.66
C ASP A 125 8.39 -5.40 1.63
N LYS A 126 8.10 -4.18 1.17
CA LYS A 126 7.33 -3.18 1.93
C LYS A 126 5.90 -3.05 1.44
N GLY A 127 5.59 -3.53 0.23
CA GLY A 127 4.26 -3.38 -0.34
C GLY A 127 4.22 -3.17 -1.84
N LEU A 128 3.14 -2.51 -2.23
CA LEU A 128 2.96 -2.00 -3.57
C LEU A 128 3.99 -0.90 -3.86
N VAL A 129 4.43 -0.84 -5.11
CA VAL A 129 5.19 0.29 -5.65
C VAL A 129 4.49 0.72 -6.93
N LEU A 130 3.66 1.76 -6.83
CA LEU A 130 2.83 2.20 -7.93
C LEU A 130 3.55 3.24 -8.79
N PRO A 131 3.59 3.08 -10.13
CA PRO A 131 4.06 4.15 -11.00
C PRO A 131 3.21 5.43 -10.81
N PRO A 132 3.81 6.63 -10.75
CA PRO A 132 3.07 7.86 -10.46
C PRO A 132 1.93 8.18 -11.43
N LYS A 133 1.96 7.66 -12.66
CA LYS A 133 0.87 7.87 -13.63
C LYS A 133 -0.42 7.14 -13.25
N VAL A 134 -0.33 6.02 -12.53
CA VAL A 134 -1.49 5.18 -12.16
C VAL A 134 -1.80 5.22 -10.66
N ALA A 135 -0.87 5.68 -9.82
CA ALA A 135 -1.07 5.76 -8.38
C ALA A 135 -2.25 6.68 -8.00
N THR A 136 -3.25 6.18 -7.28
CA THR A 136 -4.42 6.96 -6.85
C THR A 136 -4.02 8.18 -6.02
N VAL A 137 -3.07 8.00 -5.09
CA VAL A 137 -2.40 9.07 -4.34
C VAL A 137 -0.93 9.07 -4.75
N GLN A 138 -0.45 10.19 -5.31
CA GLN A 138 0.95 10.37 -5.69
C GLN A 138 1.80 10.83 -4.50
N VAL A 139 1.25 11.73 -3.69
CA VAL A 139 1.94 12.30 -2.53
C VAL A 139 1.05 12.21 -1.30
N ILE A 140 1.54 11.55 -0.27
CA ILE A 140 0.91 11.55 1.05
C ILE A 140 1.67 12.47 2.01
N ILE A 141 0.96 13.42 2.62
CA ILE A 141 1.49 14.33 3.63
C ILE A 141 1.11 13.76 5.00
N ILE A 142 2.10 13.63 5.90
CA ILE A 142 1.89 13.09 7.24
C ILE A 142 2.37 14.11 8.28
N PRO A 143 1.47 14.59 9.16
CA PRO A 143 1.87 15.45 10.27
C PRO A 143 2.62 14.64 11.32
N VAL A 144 3.72 15.21 11.84
CA VAL A 144 4.58 14.59 12.86
C VAL A 144 4.65 15.51 14.08
N PRO A 145 3.56 15.65 14.87
CA PRO A 145 3.56 16.47 16.07
C PRO A 145 4.44 15.82 17.17
N TYR A 146 5.17 16.65 17.91
CA TYR A 146 5.81 16.25 19.16
C TYR A 146 5.17 16.96 20.35
N LYS A 147 5.55 16.56 21.58
CA LYS A 147 4.99 17.12 22.81
C LYS A 147 5.23 18.64 22.88
N ASP A 148 4.17 19.42 23.05
CA ASP A 148 4.18 20.90 23.11
C ASP A 148 4.36 21.61 21.75
N ALA A 149 4.19 20.90 20.63
CA ALA A 149 4.20 21.48 19.30
C ALA A 149 2.91 22.26 18.96
N ASP A 150 3.04 23.28 18.10
CA ASP A 150 1.90 23.91 17.43
C ASP A 150 1.26 22.95 16.42
N THR A 151 0.42 22.06 16.94
CA THR A 151 -0.26 21.03 16.14
C THR A 151 -1.16 21.66 15.08
N ARG A 152 -1.76 22.82 15.38
CA ARG A 152 -2.61 23.53 14.43
C ARG A 152 -1.79 24.07 13.28
N GLY A 153 -0.67 24.74 13.56
CA GLY A 153 0.26 25.20 12.53
C GLY A 153 0.76 24.07 11.63
N ILE A 154 1.04 22.88 12.19
CA ILE A 154 1.45 21.71 11.39
C ILE A 154 0.32 21.29 10.45
N PHE A 155 -0.91 21.22 10.96
CA PHE A 155 -2.06 20.77 10.17
C PHE A 155 -2.39 21.77 9.06
N ASP A 156 -2.30 23.06 9.36
CA ASP A 156 -2.49 24.15 8.40
C ASP A 156 -1.41 24.10 7.30
N ALA A 157 -0.14 23.84 7.67
CA ALA A 157 0.95 23.66 6.70
C ALA A 157 0.76 22.40 5.83
N CYS A 158 0.30 21.30 6.41
CA CYS A 158 -0.06 20.09 5.66
C CYS A 158 -1.18 20.35 4.65
N ALA A 159 -2.24 21.05 5.06
CA ALA A 159 -3.35 21.41 4.18
C ALA A 159 -2.88 22.33 3.04
N SER A 160 -2.11 23.36 3.37
CA SER A 160 -1.51 24.27 2.37
C SER A 160 -0.63 23.51 1.37
N THR A 161 0.18 22.56 1.84
CA THR A 161 1.01 21.71 0.97
C THR A 161 0.15 20.87 0.01
N VAL A 162 -0.95 20.30 0.49
CA VAL A 162 -1.92 19.57 -0.35
C VAL A 162 -2.49 20.49 -1.41
N ASP A 163 -2.90 21.70 -1.07
CA ASP A 163 -3.48 22.66 -2.00
C ASP A 163 -2.48 23.09 -3.09
N ILE A 164 -1.23 23.36 -2.71
CA ILE A 164 -0.14 23.71 -3.65
C ILE A 164 0.08 22.56 -4.64
N LEU A 165 0.23 21.33 -4.15
CA LEU A 165 0.47 20.17 -5.00
C LEU A 165 -0.74 19.86 -5.91
N SER A 166 -1.95 19.94 -5.36
CA SER A 166 -3.19 19.72 -6.12
C SER A 166 -3.37 20.79 -7.19
N GLY A 167 -3.04 22.05 -6.89
CA GLY A 167 -3.03 23.15 -7.85
C GLY A 167 -2.03 22.95 -8.99
N ALA A 168 -0.94 22.21 -8.75
CA ALA A 168 0.02 21.79 -9.77
C ALA A 168 -0.39 20.51 -10.53
N GLY A 169 -1.58 19.96 -10.27
CA GLY A 169 -2.08 18.73 -10.91
C GLY A 169 -1.56 17.43 -10.29
N ILE A 170 -0.93 17.49 -9.11
CA ILE A 170 -0.43 16.33 -8.38
C ILE A 170 -1.53 15.80 -7.45
N ARG A 171 -1.79 14.50 -7.48
CA ARG A 171 -2.77 13.85 -6.60
C ARG A 171 -2.20 13.73 -5.18
N ALA A 172 -2.35 14.79 -4.40
CA ALA A 172 -1.86 14.85 -3.02
C ALA A 172 -2.98 14.64 -2.00
N LYS A 173 -2.65 14.06 -0.85
CA LYS A 173 -3.55 13.88 0.30
C LYS A 173 -2.79 14.05 1.60
N ALA A 174 -3.44 14.52 2.66
CA ALA A 174 -2.87 14.47 4.01
C ALA A 174 -3.58 13.42 4.89
N ASP A 175 -2.82 12.75 5.75
CA ASP A 175 -3.33 11.78 6.72
C ASP A 175 -3.41 12.37 8.14
N PHE A 176 -4.54 13.01 8.44
CA PHE A 176 -4.81 13.65 9.73
C PHE A 176 -5.35 12.73 10.81
N ARG A 177 -5.44 11.40 10.58
CA ARG A 177 -5.93 10.46 11.58
C ARG A 177 -5.07 10.53 12.85
N ASP A 178 -5.66 10.86 14.00
CA ASP A 178 -4.95 11.05 15.27
C ASP A 178 -4.83 9.75 16.08
N ASN A 179 -5.66 8.76 15.79
CA ASN A 179 -5.66 7.44 16.40
C ASN A 179 -4.49 6.54 15.96
N TYR A 180 -3.65 6.99 15.01
CA TYR A 180 -2.49 6.26 14.52
C TYR A 180 -1.19 7.04 14.68
N SER A 181 -0.15 6.37 15.15
CA SER A 181 1.20 6.93 15.18
C SER A 181 1.73 7.24 13.77
N PRO A 182 2.64 8.22 13.60
CA PRO A 182 3.28 8.48 12.31
C PRO A 182 3.89 7.22 11.68
N GLY A 183 4.61 6.41 12.47
CA GLY A 183 5.19 5.16 11.97
C GLY A 183 4.17 4.17 11.41
N TRP A 184 2.98 4.06 12.02
CA TRP A 184 1.88 3.25 11.48
C TRP A 184 1.40 3.80 10.13
N LYS A 185 1.27 5.12 10.01
CA LYS A 185 0.86 5.76 8.75
C LYS A 185 1.91 5.54 7.67
N TYR A 186 3.20 5.57 8.02
CA TYR A 186 4.29 5.31 7.08
C TYR A 186 4.13 3.93 6.45
N SER A 187 4.01 2.89 7.28
CA SER A 187 3.82 1.53 6.82
C SER A 187 2.51 1.34 6.04
N HIS A 188 1.42 1.97 6.48
CA HIS A 188 0.16 1.92 5.75
C HIS A 188 0.26 2.48 4.33
N TRP A 189 0.87 3.66 4.16
CA TRP A 189 0.98 4.28 2.84
C TRP A 189 2.09 3.70 1.97
N GLU A 190 3.14 3.12 2.57
CA GLU A 190 4.12 2.27 1.88
C GLU A 190 3.44 1.01 1.35
N MET A 191 2.64 0.32 2.17
CA MET A 191 1.88 -0.86 1.75
C MET A 191 0.96 -0.57 0.55
N LYS A 192 0.29 0.59 0.56
CA LYS A 192 -0.61 1.03 -0.52
C LYS A 192 0.12 1.60 -1.75
N GLY A 193 1.45 1.73 -1.69
CA GLY A 193 2.30 2.16 -2.78
C GLY A 193 2.17 3.62 -3.16
N ALA A 194 1.96 4.51 -2.18
CA ALA A 194 2.06 5.95 -2.40
C ALA A 194 3.51 6.31 -2.82
N PRO A 195 3.73 6.88 -4.03
CA PRO A 195 5.07 7.14 -4.57
C PRO A 195 5.94 8.05 -3.71
N LEU A 196 5.34 9.08 -3.09
CA LEU A 196 6.06 10.04 -2.26
C LEU A 196 5.34 10.25 -0.92
N ARG A 197 6.10 10.30 0.15
CA ARG A 197 5.66 10.74 1.47
C ARG A 197 6.38 12.04 1.84
N ILE A 198 5.63 13.04 2.26
CA ILE A 198 6.14 14.29 2.86
C ILE A 198 5.78 14.28 4.33
N GLU A 199 6.76 14.51 5.19
CA GLU A 199 6.59 14.59 6.64
C GLU A 199 6.70 16.05 7.05
N ILE A 200 5.73 16.54 7.82
CA ILE A 200 5.75 17.92 8.33
C ILE A 200 5.67 17.87 9.83
N GLY A 201 6.77 18.24 10.47
CA GLY A 201 6.88 18.42 11.90
C GLY A 201 7.19 19.87 12.28
N PRO A 202 7.36 20.16 13.56
CA PRO A 202 7.52 21.54 14.02
C PRO A 202 8.87 22.17 13.62
N LYS A 203 9.88 21.35 13.33
CA LYS A 203 11.15 21.84 12.78
C LYS A 203 10.99 22.39 11.36
N ASP A 204 10.06 21.85 10.60
CA ASP A 204 9.78 22.28 9.24
C ASP A 204 9.05 23.62 9.23
N LEU A 205 8.16 23.85 10.21
CA LEU A 205 7.51 25.15 10.44
C LEU A 205 8.47 26.26 10.88
N ALA A 206 9.54 25.91 11.60
CA ALA A 206 10.52 26.88 12.05
C ALA A 206 11.44 27.40 10.93
N ASN A 207 11.49 26.67 9.80
CA ASN A 207 12.34 26.98 8.65
C ASN A 207 11.54 27.41 7.41
N SER A 208 10.23 27.59 7.53
CA SER A 208 9.30 28.00 6.46
C SER A 208 8.95 29.47 6.52
#